data_AF-A0A1X1RJ17-F1
#
_entry.id   AF-A0A1X1RJ17-F1
#
_cell.length_a   1.000
_cell.length_b   1.000
_cell.length_c   1.000
_cell.angle_alpha   90.00
_cell.angle_beta   90.00
_cell.angle_gamma   90.00
#
_symmetry.space_group_name_H-M   'P 1'
#
loop_
_entity.id
_entity.type
_entity.pdbx_description
1 polymer ?
#
loop_
_entity_poly.entity_id
_entity_poly.type
_entity_poly.pdbx_seq_one_letter_code
_entity_poly.pdbx_strand_id
1 'polypeptide(L)'
;MALRSWIVGLVLGLVTAVVVVAIVSRRWVECDIGVNNAANSFTLLLFVAPVVFLVAAPVSGLGYWVIARWSTVAAYIGAVVLAVVVGGVAVWVNYNPGGDYPTPMCANSALGP
;
A
#
# COMPACT_ATOMS: atom_id res chain seq x y z
N MET A 1 -20.49 -6.38 17.15
CA MET A 1 -19.05 -6.00 17.13
C MET A 1 -18.37 -6.33 15.80
N ALA A 2 -18.60 -7.51 15.21
CA ALA A 2 -17.98 -7.91 13.95
C ALA A 2 -18.22 -6.94 12.77
N LEU A 3 -19.45 -6.43 12.60
CA LEU A 3 -19.75 -5.50 11.50
C LEU A 3 -18.89 -4.21 11.57
N ARG A 4 -18.72 -3.65 12.78
CA ARG A 4 -17.93 -2.42 12.98
C ARG A 4 -16.45 -2.66 12.70
N SER A 5 -15.90 -3.80 13.10
CA SER A 5 -14.50 -4.14 12.79
C SER A 5 -14.28 -4.32 11.29
N TRP A 6 -15.23 -4.93 10.58
CA TRP A 6 -15.15 -5.06 9.13
C TRP A 6 -15.24 -3.72 8.40
N ILE A 7 -16.14 -2.82 8.82
CA ILE A 7 -16.23 -1.47 8.23
C ILE A 7 -14.92 -0.70 8.44
N VAL A 8 -14.35 -0.73 9.66
CA VAL A 8 -13.06 -0.09 9.95
C VAL A 8 -11.95 -0.68 9.07
N GLY A 9 -11.91 -2.01 8.96
CA GLY A 9 -10.98 -2.71 8.07
C GLY A 9 -11.11 -2.26 6.61
N LEU A 10 -12.31 -2.30 6.04
CA LEU A 10 -12.57 -1.93 4.65
C LEU A 10 -12.20 -0.47 4.35
N VAL A 11 -12.56 0.45 5.24
CA VAL A 11 -12.21 1.87 5.09
C VAL A 11 -10.69 2.07 5.14
N LEU A 12 -10.02 1.49 6.13
CA LEU A 12 -8.56 1.59 6.25
C LEU A 12 -7.86 0.91 5.08
N GLY A 13 -8.35 -0.24 4.61
CA GLY A 13 -7.82 -0.92 3.44
C GLY A 13 -7.91 -0.09 2.17
N LEU A 14 -9.07 0.54 1.94
CA LEU A 14 -9.29 1.42 0.79
C LEU A 14 -8.35 2.63 0.84
N VAL A 15 -8.30 3.32 1.99
CA VAL A 15 -7.41 4.47 2.19
C VAL A 15 -5.95 4.08 1.99
N THR A 16 -5.53 2.94 2.54
CA THR A 16 -4.16 2.44 2.39
C THR A 16 -3.82 2.17 0.93
N ALA A 17 -4.70 1.48 0.19
CA ALA A 17 -4.50 1.21 -1.24
C ALA A 17 -4.33 2.50 -2.05
N VAL A 18 -5.20 3.50 -1.83
CA VAL A 18 -5.12 4.80 -2.50
C VAL A 18 -3.81 5.53 -2.16
N VAL A 19 -3.42 5.54 -0.87
CA VAL A 19 -2.18 6.18 -0.42
C VAL A 19 -0.95 5.50 -1.02
N VAL A 20 -0.91 4.16 -1.04
CA VAL A 20 0.19 3.40 -1.66
C VAL A 20 0.30 3.73 -3.14
N VAL A 21 -0.81 3.68 -3.89
CA VAL A 21 -0.80 4.02 -5.33
C VAL A 21 -0.31 5.46 -5.53
N ALA A 22 -0.77 6.42 -4.72
CA ALA A 22 -0.36 7.82 -4.86
C ALA A 22 1.12 8.05 -4.54
N ILE A 23 1.69 7.34 -3.54
CA ILE A 23 3.11 7.43 -3.21
C ILE A 23 3.95 6.80 -4.32
N VAL A 24 3.58 5.59 -4.73
CA VAL A 24 4.34 4.83 -5.74
C VAL A 24 4.26 5.53 -7.10
N SER A 25 3.09 6.04 -7.50
CA SER A 25 2.94 6.77 -8.76
C SER A 25 3.79 8.04 -8.81
N ARG A 26 3.85 8.82 -7.72
CA ARG A 26 4.70 10.01 -7.64
C ARG A 26 6.17 9.66 -7.81
N ARG A 27 6.63 8.57 -7.21
CA ARG A 27 8.01 8.09 -7.36
C ARG A 27 8.31 7.56 -8.76
N TRP A 28 7.33 6.92 -9.39
CA TRP A 28 7.51 6.41 -10.74
C TRP A 28 7.60 7.55 -11.76
N VAL A 29 6.83 8.62 -11.60
CA VAL A 29 6.92 9.83 -12.46
C VAL A 29 8.30 10.50 -12.39
N GLU A 30 9.01 10.42 -11.26
CA GLU A 30 10.38 10.93 -11.12
C GLU A 30 11.42 10.11 -11.90
N CYS A 31 11.11 8.84 -12.23
CA CYS A 31 12.04 7.90 -12.86
C CYS A 31 11.62 7.45 -14.27
N ASP A 32 10.40 7.75 -14.74
CA ASP A 32 9.87 7.27 -16.01
C ASP A 32 10.09 8.28 -17.16
N ILE A 33 11.14 8.06 -17.94
CA ILE A 33 11.41 8.71 -19.24
C ILE A 33 11.14 7.67 -20.35
N GLY A 34 9.90 7.20 -20.54
CA GLY A 34 9.65 6.14 -21.55
C GLY A 34 8.20 5.79 -21.92
N VAL A 35 8.07 5.04 -23.02
CA VAL A 35 6.81 4.61 -23.70
C VAL A 35 5.94 3.67 -22.82
N ASN A 36 6.47 3.15 -21.71
CA ASN A 36 5.80 2.19 -20.82
C ASN A 36 4.96 2.80 -19.69
N ASN A 37 4.82 4.14 -19.64
CA ASN A 37 4.12 4.86 -18.57
C ASN A 37 2.65 4.41 -18.37
N ALA A 38 1.99 3.97 -19.46
CA ALA A 38 0.64 3.39 -19.41
C ALA A 38 0.60 1.99 -18.79
N ALA A 39 1.56 1.12 -19.10
CA ALA A 39 1.66 -0.23 -18.53
C ALA A 39 1.95 -0.19 -17.02
N ASN A 40 2.75 0.79 -16.62
CA ASN A 40 3.07 1.10 -15.24
C ASN A 40 1.83 1.49 -14.41
N SER A 41 1.02 2.41 -14.94
CA SER A 41 -0.23 2.85 -14.32
C SER A 41 -1.27 1.74 -14.21
N PHE A 42 -1.36 0.88 -15.25
CA PHE A 42 -2.26 -0.27 -15.24
C PHE A 42 -1.88 -1.30 -14.16
N THR A 43 -0.58 -1.52 -13.97
CA THR A 43 -0.10 -2.50 -12.99
C THR A 43 -0.41 -2.05 -11.56
N LEU A 44 -0.22 -0.76 -11.26
CA LEU A 44 -0.56 -0.19 -9.96
C LEU A 44 -2.06 -0.33 -9.64
N LEU A 45 -2.93 -0.09 -10.62
CA LEU A 45 -4.38 -0.11 -10.40
C LEU A 45 -4.99 -1.51 -10.41
N LEU A 46 -4.49 -2.42 -11.25
CA LEU A 46 -5.09 -3.75 -11.40
C LEU A 46 -4.46 -4.82 -10.50
N PHE A 47 -3.23 -4.62 -10.03
CA PHE A 47 -2.55 -5.62 -9.20
C PHE A 47 -2.19 -5.06 -7.84
N VAL A 48 -1.51 -3.91 -7.77
CA VAL A 48 -1.02 -3.38 -6.48
C VAL A 48 -2.18 -2.92 -5.60
N ALA A 49 -3.08 -2.08 -6.11
CA ALA A 49 -4.20 -1.55 -5.31
C ALA A 49 -5.12 -2.66 -4.77
N PRO A 50 -5.55 -3.66 -5.57
CA PRO A 50 -6.38 -4.75 -5.06
C PRO A 50 -5.66 -5.61 -4.04
N VAL A 51 -4.37 -5.94 -4.26
CA VAL A 51 -3.59 -6.73 -3.30
C VAL A 51 -3.43 -5.98 -1.97
N VAL A 52 -3.08 -4.69 -2.02
CA VAL A 52 -2.96 -3.86 -0.81
C VAL A 52 -4.28 -3.80 -0.08
N PHE A 53 -5.40 -3.59 -0.78
CA PHE A 53 -6.73 -3.59 -0.18
C PHE A 53 -7.06 -4.93 0.50
N LEU A 54 -6.86 -6.04 -0.23
CA LEU A 54 -7.17 -7.40 0.24
C LEU A 54 -6.35 -7.82 1.46
N VAL A 55 -5.18 -7.22 1.68
CA VAL A 55 -4.35 -7.47 2.88
C VAL A 55 -4.66 -6.46 3.98
N ALA A 56 -4.66 -5.16 3.67
CA ALA A 56 -4.82 -4.10 4.66
C ALA A 56 -6.20 -4.15 5.34
N ALA A 57 -7.26 -4.50 4.59
CA ALA A 57 -8.61 -4.57 5.14
C ALA A 57 -8.79 -5.63 6.23
N PRO A 58 -8.50 -6.93 5.99
CA PRO A 58 -8.63 -7.95 7.03
C PRO A 58 -7.62 -7.75 8.16
N VAL A 59 -6.38 -7.33 7.88
CA VAL A 59 -5.37 -7.12 8.93
C VAL A 59 -5.83 -6.02 9.90
N SER A 60 -6.30 -4.88 9.38
CA SER A 60 -6.79 -3.78 10.19
C SER A 60 -8.09 -4.12 10.92
N GLY A 61 -9.00 -4.84 10.25
CA GLY A 61 -10.27 -5.28 10.84
C GLY A 61 -10.09 -6.30 11.96
N LEU A 62 -9.22 -7.28 11.78
CA LEU A 62 -8.87 -8.27 12.81
C LEU A 62 -8.14 -7.62 13.98
N GLY A 63 -7.18 -6.72 13.69
CA GLY A 63 -6.49 -5.95 14.72
C GLY A 63 -7.46 -5.14 15.58
N TYR A 64 -8.38 -4.42 14.95
CA TYR A 64 -9.44 -3.71 15.66
C TYR A 64 -10.26 -4.67 16.53
N TRP A 65 -10.71 -5.80 15.99
CA TRP A 65 -11.56 -6.75 16.71
C TRP A 65 -10.88 -7.35 17.95
N VAL A 66 -9.58 -7.68 17.86
CA VAL A 66 -8.80 -8.22 18.97
C VAL A 66 -8.61 -7.19 20.07
N ILE A 67 -8.23 -5.96 19.70
CA ILE A 67 -7.88 -4.90 20.67
C ILE A 67 -9.13 -4.28 21.30
N ALA A 68 -10.25 -4.23 20.58
CA ALA A 68 -11.51 -3.64 21.06
C ALA A 68 -12.08 -4.32 22.31
N ARG A 69 -11.60 -5.53 22.64
CA ARG A 69 -11.94 -6.24 23.89
C ARG A 69 -11.42 -5.52 25.14
N TRP A 70 -10.37 -4.73 25.00
CA TRP A 70 -9.68 -4.05 26.10
C TRP A 70 -9.92 -2.54 26.09
N SER A 71 -9.84 -1.92 24.91
CA SER A 71 -10.09 -0.48 24.76
C SER A 71 -10.48 -0.14 23.33
N THR A 72 -11.55 0.64 23.18
CA THR A 72 -12.00 1.13 21.87
C THR A 72 -10.99 2.08 21.25
N VAL A 73 -10.37 2.96 22.05
CA VAL A 73 -9.36 3.91 21.56
C VAL A 73 -8.12 3.17 21.08
N ALA A 74 -7.61 2.22 21.87
CA ALA A 74 -6.48 1.40 21.47
C ALA A 74 -6.77 0.59 20.19
N ALA A 75 -8.01 0.16 19.98
CA ALA A 75 -8.40 -0.59 18.80
C ALA A 75 -8.31 0.24 17.51
N TYR A 76 -8.74 1.50 17.57
CA TYR A 76 -8.58 2.41 16.43
C TYR A 76 -7.11 2.70 16.13
N ILE A 77 -6.32 3.00 17.16
CA ILE A 77 -4.88 3.25 16.99
C ILE A 77 -4.19 2.02 16.41
N GLY A 78 -4.43 0.84 16.97
CA GLY A 78 -3.84 -0.41 16.49
C GLY A 78 -4.23 -0.74 15.05
N ALA A 79 -5.50 -0.53 14.67
CA ALA A 79 -5.95 -0.72 13.30
C ALA A 79 -5.25 0.24 12.32
N VAL A 80 -5.10 1.51 12.69
CA VAL A 80 -4.37 2.50 11.88
C VAL A 80 -2.89 2.14 11.75
N VAL A 81 -2.23 1.75 12.84
CA VAL A 81 -0.83 1.32 12.83
C VAL A 81 -0.64 0.12 11.89
N LEU A 82 -1.53 -0.87 11.97
CA LEU A 82 -1.47 -2.04 11.08
C LEU A 82 -1.67 -1.64 9.61
N ALA A 83 -2.62 -0.76 9.31
CA ALA A 83 -2.83 -0.22 7.97
C ALA A 83 -1.56 0.48 7.43
N VAL A 84 -0.92 1.31 8.26
CA VAL A 84 0.33 2.00 7.93
C VAL A 84 1.47 1.02 7.70
N VAL A 85 1.60 -0.03 8.51
CA VAL A 85 2.62 -1.07 8.33
C VAL A 85 2.43 -1.79 7.00
N VAL A 86 1.20 -2.23 6.69
CA VAL A 86 0.89 -2.88 5.40
C VAL A 86 1.18 -1.95 4.24
N GLY A 87 0.77 -0.68 4.32
CA GLY A 87 1.05 0.32 3.30
C GLY A 87 2.55 0.59 3.12
N GLY A 88 3.30 0.69 4.21
CA GLY A 88 4.75 0.89 4.19
C GLY A 88 5.49 -0.30 3.56
N VAL A 89 5.10 -1.53 3.89
CA VAL A 89 5.63 -2.74 3.26
C VAL A 89 5.30 -2.75 1.77
N ALA A 90 4.06 -2.41 1.39
CA ALA A 90 3.67 -2.35 -0.01
C ALA A 90 4.48 -1.30 -0.79
N VAL A 91 4.68 -0.11 -0.23
CA VAL A 91 5.54 0.92 -0.84
C VAL A 91 6.96 0.38 -0.98
N TRP A 92 7.54 -0.21 0.06
CA TRP A 92 8.90 -0.76 0.03
C TRP A 92 9.07 -1.85 -1.05
N VAL A 93 8.12 -2.78 -1.17
CA VAL A 93 8.16 -3.84 -2.20
C VAL A 93 8.06 -3.27 -3.62
N ASN A 94 7.20 -2.26 -3.83
CA ASN A 94 7.00 -1.65 -5.16
C ASN A 94 8.01 -0.54 -5.49
N TYR A 95 8.81 -0.13 -4.50
CA TYR A 95 9.94 0.79 -4.61
C TYR A 95 11.21 0.02 -4.27
N ASN A 96 11.58 -0.94 -5.12
CA ASN A 96 12.87 -1.62 -5.01
C ASN A 96 13.84 -1.08 -6.07
N PRO A 97 14.73 -0.12 -5.73
CA PRO A 97 15.73 0.41 -6.66
C PRO A 97 16.74 -0.69 -6.99
N GLY A 98 16.52 -1.41 -8.09
CA GLY A 98 17.37 -2.52 -8.57
C GLY A 98 16.69 -3.89 -8.60
N GLY A 99 15.37 -3.97 -8.41
CA GLY A 99 14.59 -5.21 -8.53
C GLY A 99 14.17 -5.57 -9.98
N ASP A 100 13.61 -6.77 -10.13
CA ASP A 100 12.96 -7.21 -11.37
C ASP A 100 11.68 -6.39 -11.62
N TYR A 101 11.39 -6.13 -12.90
CA TYR A 101 10.20 -5.39 -13.37
C TYR A 101 8.91 -5.90 -12.68
N PRO A 102 8.01 -5.02 -12.18
CA PRO A 102 7.82 -3.62 -12.58
C PRO A 102 8.30 -2.63 -11.50
N THR A 103 9.61 -2.41 -11.42
CA THR A 103 10.19 -1.29 -10.67
C THR A 103 10.73 -0.24 -11.65
N PRO A 104 10.53 1.06 -11.40
CA PRO A 104 10.96 2.11 -12.31
C PRO A 104 12.49 2.18 -12.36
N MET A 105 13.05 2.21 -13.58
CA MET A 105 14.48 2.36 -13.81
C MET A 105 14.81 3.86 -13.91
N CYS A 106 15.44 4.43 -12.88
CA CYS A 106 15.89 5.82 -12.94
C CYS A 106 17.15 5.94 -13.82
N ALA A 107 17.24 6.94 -14.70
CA ALA A 107 18.33 7.10 -15.67
C ALA A 107 19.74 7.18 -15.02
N ASN A 108 19.80 7.64 -13.79
CA ASN A 108 21.00 7.77 -12.95
C ASN A 108 21.51 6.42 -12.39
N SER A 109 20.80 5.31 -12.60
CA SER A 109 21.32 3.96 -12.32
C SER A 109 22.03 3.35 -13.53
N ALA A 110 21.88 3.92 -14.73
CA ALA A 110 22.55 3.49 -15.96
C ALA A 110 23.95 4.12 -16.13
N LEU A 111 24.27 5.12 -15.31
CA LEU A 111 25.61 5.66 -15.11
C LEU A 111 26.03 5.23 -13.71
N GLY A 112 26.66 4.06 -13.61
CA GLY A 112 27.25 3.61 -12.34
C GLY A 112 28.27 4.61 -11.78
N PRO A 113 28.83 4.37 -10.58
CA PRO A 113 30.13 4.96 -10.27
C PRO A 113 31.16 4.65 -11.35
#